data_AF-A0A1V5A929-F1
#
_entry.id   AF-A0A1V5A929-F1
#
_cell.length_a   1.000
_cell.length_b   1.000
_cell.length_c   1.000
_cell.angle_alpha   90.00
_cell.angle_beta   90.00
_cell.angle_gamma   90.00
#
_symmetry.space_group_name_H-M   'P 1'
#
loop_
_entity.id
_entity.type
_entity.pdbx_description
1 polymer ?
#
loop_
_entity_poly.entity_id
_entity_poly.type
_entity_poly.pdbx_seq_one_letter_code
_entity_poly.pdbx_strand_id
1 'polypeptide(L)'
;MTLLKNKAQARGNRSHLEVEILCDDRNIIRHENGEWYVHGTWSHGDVPDVSGASAPLRAILFLKQDTRNEITPLMDQNEIFRRLLATLIRPMVTTEWWQKEIDILERIVAEVPCFQMHFNRSGAIVPELIRLVRQGS
;
A
#
# COMPACT_ATOMS: atom_id res chain seq x y z
N MET A 1 1.71 2.89 2.35
CA MET A 1 1.53 1.48 2.76
C MET A 1 2.33 1.28 4.03
N THR A 2 1.68 0.93 5.14
CA THR A 2 2.27 1.03 6.49
C THR A 2 2.71 -0.35 6.98
N LEU A 3 3.97 -0.46 7.42
CA LEU A 3 4.49 -1.64 8.09
C LEU A 3 4.20 -1.58 9.57
N LEU A 4 4.00 -2.73 10.21
CA LEU A 4 4.03 -2.88 11.66
C LEU A 4 5.29 -3.68 12.01
N LYS A 5 6.32 -3.04 12.57
CA LYS A 5 7.48 -3.73 13.16
C LYS A 5 7.91 -3.07 14.46
N ASN A 6 8.16 -3.92 15.45
CA ASN A 6 8.61 -3.54 16.78
C ASN A 6 10.05 -3.01 16.79
N LYS A 7 10.25 -1.68 16.79
CA LYS A 7 11.08 -0.94 17.78
C LYS A 7 11.28 0.54 17.44
N ALA A 8 11.08 1.36 18.48
CA ALA A 8 11.60 2.71 18.78
C ALA A 8 10.79 3.93 18.33
N GLN A 9 9.71 4.17 19.09
CA GLN A 9 9.35 5.45 19.74
C GLN A 9 9.40 6.74 18.89
N ALA A 10 8.33 6.99 18.12
CA ALA A 10 7.99 8.34 17.66
C ALA A 10 6.94 8.97 18.60
N ARG A 11 7.32 10.10 19.21
CA ARG A 11 6.53 10.89 20.17
C ARG A 11 5.39 11.62 19.44
N GLY A 12 4.15 11.26 19.75
CA GLY A 12 2.99 12.05 19.32
C GLY A 12 1.68 11.30 19.46
N ASN A 13 1.14 11.25 20.68
CA ASN A 13 -0.25 10.93 21.07
C ASN A 13 -1.11 10.16 20.04
N ARG A 14 -0.75 8.89 19.76
CA ARG A 14 -1.48 7.98 18.87
C ARG A 14 -1.44 6.57 19.48
N SER A 15 -2.50 5.81 19.27
CA SER A 15 -2.69 4.43 19.75
C SER A 15 -1.42 3.57 19.64
N HIS A 16 -1.21 2.67 20.61
CA HIS A 16 -0.08 1.75 20.84
C HIS A 16 0.27 0.76 19.69
N LEU A 17 0.25 1.19 18.43
CA LEU A 17 0.65 0.38 17.28
C LEU A 17 2.03 0.82 16.81
N GLU A 18 2.99 -0.10 16.87
CA GLU A 18 4.35 0.14 16.42
C GLU A 18 4.41 -0.02 14.90
N VAL A 19 4.10 1.08 14.20
CA VAL A 19 4.12 1.17 12.74
C VAL A 19 5.37 1.88 12.23
N GLU A 20 5.93 1.37 11.13
CA GLU A 20 6.94 2.04 10.33
C GLU A 20 6.30 2.57 9.05
N ILE A 21 6.49 3.86 8.79
CA ILE A 21 6.08 4.51 7.56
C ILE A 21 7.27 4.43 6.58
N LEU A 22 7.05 3.77 5.45
CA LEU A 22 8.08 3.67 4.40
C LEU A 22 8.17 4.97 3.60
N CYS A 23 7.08 5.33 2.93
CA CYS A 23 6.92 6.55 2.15
C CYS A 23 5.43 6.79 1.89
N ASP A 24 5.02 8.06 1.85
CA ASP A 24 3.64 8.51 1.69
C ASP A 24 3.27 8.86 0.25
N ASP A 25 4.22 9.33 -0.58
CA ASP A 25 3.99 9.64 -2.00
C ASP A 25 4.42 8.48 -2.91
N ARG A 26 5.74 8.29 -3.08
CA ARG A 26 6.28 7.39 -4.11
C ARG A 26 6.91 6.16 -3.50
N ASN A 27 6.25 5.04 -3.71
CA ASN A 27 6.75 3.73 -3.34
C ASN A 27 7.24 2.99 -4.59
N ILE A 28 8.26 2.15 -4.43
CA ILE A 28 8.74 1.26 -5.49
C ILE A 28 8.26 -0.15 -5.18
N ILE A 29 7.57 -0.77 -6.13
CA ILE A 29 7.18 -2.18 -6.04
C ILE A 29 8.18 -3.02 -6.84
N ARG A 30 8.68 -4.10 -6.23
CA ARG A 30 9.61 -5.05 -6.87
C ARG A 30 9.15 -6.47 -6.62
N HIS A 31 9.40 -7.35 -7.58
CA HIS A 31 9.23 -8.79 -7.42
C HIS A 31 10.61 -9.44 -7.31
N GLU A 32 10.94 -9.98 -6.15
CA GLU A 32 12.26 -10.54 -5.85
C GLU A 32 12.08 -11.88 -5.12
N ASN A 33 12.84 -12.91 -5.53
CA ASN A 33 12.81 -14.25 -4.93
C ASN A 33 11.41 -14.89 -4.82
N GLY A 34 10.50 -14.57 -5.77
CA GLY A 34 9.14 -15.12 -5.80
C GLY A 34 8.15 -14.39 -4.90
N GLU A 35 8.52 -13.26 -4.29
CA GLU A 35 7.64 -12.45 -3.47
C GLU A 35 7.64 -10.98 -3.90
N TRP A 36 6.53 -10.30 -3.62
CA TRP A 36 6.40 -8.85 -3.84
C TRP A 36 6.93 -8.08 -2.63
N TYR A 37 7.70 -7.03 -2.91
CA TYR A 37 8.21 -6.09 -1.93
C TYR A 37 7.82 -4.66 -2.30
N VAL A 38 7.55 -3.87 -1.26
CA VAL A 38 7.52 -2.41 -1.34
C VAL A 38 8.77 -1.84 -0.72
N HIS A 39 9.33 -0.83 -1.38
CA HIS A 39 10.47 -0.06 -0.89
C HIS A 39 10.04 1.39 -0.71
N GLY A 40 10.36 1.96 0.45
CA GLY A 40 10.26 3.40 0.65
C GLY A 40 11.26 4.13 -0.22
N THR A 41 10.96 5.38 -0.56
CA THR A 41 11.89 6.28 -1.24
C THR A 41 12.19 7.49 -0.36
N TRP A 42 13.28 8.20 -0.65
CA TRP A 42 13.63 9.44 0.05
C TRP A 42 12.71 10.62 -0.33
N SER A 43 11.85 10.45 -1.33
CA SER A 43 10.91 11.47 -1.80
C SER A 43 9.65 11.40 -0.94
N HIS A 44 9.63 12.16 0.16
CA HIS A 44 8.41 12.36 0.94
C HIS A 44 7.47 13.33 0.24
N GLY A 45 6.17 13.11 0.43
CA GLY A 45 5.11 14.06 0.14
C GLY A 45 4.87 14.98 1.34
N ASP A 46 3.77 14.76 2.05
CA ASP A 46 3.28 15.61 3.13
C ASP A 46 3.81 15.20 4.52
N VAL A 47 4.30 13.97 4.67
CA VAL A 47 4.79 13.41 5.94
C VAL A 47 6.32 13.33 5.94
N PRO A 48 7.02 13.95 6.91
CA PRO A 48 8.49 13.97 6.92
C PRO A 48 9.12 12.61 7.28
N ASP A 49 8.32 11.68 7.84
CA ASP A 49 8.75 10.33 8.18
C ASP A 49 8.88 9.46 6.93
N VAL A 50 10.11 9.24 6.48
CA VAL A 50 10.47 8.28 5.42
C VAL A 50 11.49 7.28 5.93
N SER A 51 11.37 6.05 5.43
CA SER A 51 12.33 4.97 5.70
C SER A 51 12.84 4.39 4.38
N GLY A 52 14.16 4.18 4.30
CA GLY A 52 14.77 3.41 3.21
C GLY A 52 14.54 1.90 3.33
N ALA A 53 13.77 1.46 4.33
CA ALA A 53 13.43 0.07 4.52
C ALA A 53 12.51 -0.45 3.41
N SER A 54 12.37 -1.78 3.39
CA SER A 54 11.44 -2.49 2.53
C SER A 54 10.68 -3.53 3.31
N ALA A 55 9.56 -3.98 2.74
CA ALA A 55 8.84 -5.12 3.27
C ALA A 55 7.97 -5.84 2.25
N PRO A 56 7.54 -7.07 2.58
CA PRO A 56 6.61 -7.81 1.76
C PRO A 56 5.31 -7.02 1.53
N LEU A 57 4.90 -6.92 0.27
CA LEU A 57 3.60 -6.39 -0.11
C LEU A 57 2.54 -7.49 0.05
N ARG A 58 1.78 -7.42 1.15
CA ARG A 58 0.75 -8.43 1.47
C ARG A 58 -0.66 -8.02 1.05
N ALA A 59 -0.94 -6.73 0.90
CA ALA A 59 -2.23 -6.24 0.47
C ALA A 59 -2.14 -4.80 -0.07
N ILE A 60 -3.02 -4.45 -1.01
CA ILE A 60 -3.23 -3.08 -1.48
C ILE A 60 -4.63 -2.62 -1.06
N LEU A 61 -4.71 -1.46 -0.41
CA LEU A 61 -5.97 -0.88 0.04
C LEU A 61 -6.23 0.43 -0.70
N PHE A 62 -7.29 0.49 -1.50
CA PHE A 62 -7.75 1.73 -2.11
C PHE A 62 -8.57 2.52 -1.11
N LEU A 63 -8.13 3.74 -0.83
CA LEU A 63 -8.78 4.62 0.14
C LEU A 63 -10.05 5.24 -0.45
N LYS A 64 -11.13 5.25 0.33
CA LYS A 64 -12.36 5.99 0.01
C LYS A 64 -12.92 6.61 1.28
N GLN A 65 -12.99 7.93 1.30
CA GLN A 65 -13.64 8.63 2.40
C GLN A 65 -15.13 8.27 2.41
N ASP A 66 -15.64 7.86 3.56
CA ASP A 66 -17.02 7.43 3.77
C ASP A 66 -17.47 7.88 5.17
N THR A 67 -18.74 7.63 5.49
CA THR A 67 -19.28 7.74 6.85
C THR A 67 -18.93 6.51 7.71
N ARG A 68 -18.66 5.37 7.07
CA ARG A 68 -18.36 4.07 7.70
C ARG A 68 -16.85 3.78 7.74
N ASN A 69 -16.45 2.86 8.62
CA ASN A 69 -15.09 2.33 8.69
C ASN A 69 -15.15 0.82 8.44
N GLU A 70 -14.82 0.40 7.23
CA GLU A 70 -14.87 -1.02 6.81
C GLU A 70 -13.84 -1.31 5.71
N ILE A 71 -13.39 -2.56 5.66
CA ILE A 71 -12.47 -3.06 4.63
C ILE A 71 -13.20 -4.19 3.91
N THR A 72 -13.38 -4.05 2.60
CA THR A 72 -14.08 -5.04 1.77
C THR A 72 -13.17 -5.53 0.65
N PRO A 73 -13.10 -6.85 0.38
CA PRO A 73 -12.34 -7.38 -0.75
C PRO A 73 -12.77 -6.74 -2.06
N LEU A 74 -11.81 -6.38 -2.90
CA LEU A 74 -12.04 -5.92 -4.26
C LEU A 74 -11.68 -7.07 -5.21
N MET A 75 -12.67 -7.61 -5.91
CA MET A 75 -12.50 -8.83 -6.72
C MET A 75 -12.49 -8.55 -8.24
N ASP A 76 -12.97 -7.39 -8.67
CA ASP A 76 -12.94 -7.00 -10.08
C ASP A 76 -11.51 -6.62 -10.49
N GLN A 77 -10.82 -7.54 -11.16
CA GLN A 77 -9.46 -7.37 -11.64
C GLN A 77 -9.31 -6.19 -12.60
N ASN A 78 -10.31 -5.92 -13.45
CA ASN A 78 -10.27 -4.79 -14.38
C ASN A 78 -10.37 -3.46 -13.62
N GLU A 79 -11.18 -3.42 -12.55
CA GLU A 79 -11.27 -2.26 -11.68
C GLU A 79 -9.95 -2.01 -10.95
N ILE A 80 -9.33 -3.06 -10.38
CA ILE A 80 -8.04 -2.97 -9.70
C ILE A 80 -6.97 -2.46 -10.67
N PHE A 81 -6.87 -3.08 -11.85
CA PHE A 81 -5.89 -2.71 -12.88
C PHE A 81 -6.00 -1.23 -13.25
N ARG A 82 -7.20 -0.73 -13.55
CA ARG A 82 -7.41 0.68 -13.88
C ARG A 82 -6.99 1.63 -12.75
N ARG A 83 -7.28 1.27 -11.50
CA ARG A 83 -6.91 2.08 -10.34
C ARG A 83 -5.39 2.10 -10.12
N LEU A 84 -4.71 0.95 -10.27
CA LEU A 84 -3.24 0.89 -10.19
C LEU A 84 -2.57 1.64 -11.33
N LEU A 85 -3.07 1.47 -12.56
CA LEU A 85 -2.58 2.19 -13.73
C LEU A 85 -2.66 3.72 -13.54
N ALA A 86 -3.72 4.22 -12.89
CA ALA A 86 -3.86 5.64 -12.56
C ALA A 86 -2.83 6.15 -11.55
N THR A 87 -2.25 5.26 -10.73
CA THR A 87 -1.19 5.58 -9.75
C THR A 87 0.24 5.40 -10.29
N LEU A 88 0.39 4.89 -11.51
CA LEU A 88 1.69 4.63 -12.11
C LEU A 88 2.41 5.94 -12.45
N ILE A 89 3.64 6.07 -11.96
CA ILE A 89 4.53 7.17 -12.33
C ILE A 89 5.14 6.87 -13.69
N ARG A 90 5.07 7.84 -14.61
CA ARG A 90 5.50 7.71 -16.01
C ARG A 90 6.74 8.57 -16.29
N PRO A 91 7.94 8.13 -15.88
CA PRO A 91 9.16 8.93 -16.07
C PRO A 91 9.61 8.99 -17.53
N MET A 92 9.41 7.91 -18.30
CA MET A 92 9.73 7.84 -19.72
C MET A 92 8.73 6.93 -20.43
N VAL A 93 8.02 7.46 -21.42
CA VAL A 93 6.91 6.76 -22.08
C VAL A 93 7.38 6.21 -23.42
N THR A 94 7.81 4.95 -23.44
CA THR A 94 8.09 4.18 -24.67
C THR A 94 7.17 2.96 -24.75
N THR A 95 7.09 2.33 -25.92
CA THR A 95 6.30 1.09 -26.12
C THR A 95 6.81 -0.04 -25.22
N GLU A 96 8.13 -0.20 -25.15
CA GLU A 96 8.78 -1.25 -24.34
C GLU A 96 8.58 -0.99 -22.84
N TRP A 97 8.58 0.28 -22.44
CA TRP A 97 8.26 0.66 -21.07
C TRP A 97 6.81 0.31 -20.75
N TRP A 98 5.85 0.69 -21.61
CA TRP A 98 4.44 0.33 -21.42
C TRP A 98 4.21 -1.16 -21.28
N GLN A 99 4.83 -1.97 -22.15
CA GLN A 99 4.67 -3.42 -22.09
C GLN A 99 5.13 -3.96 -20.72
N LYS A 100 6.31 -3.55 -20.25
CA LYS A 100 6.85 -4.00 -18.96
C LYS A 100 5.97 -3.61 -17.79
N GLU A 101 5.47 -2.37 -17.75
CA GLU A 101 4.65 -1.90 -16.64
C GLU A 101 3.27 -2.58 -16.65
N ILE A 102 2.68 -2.81 -17.83
CA ILE A 102 1.42 -3.56 -17.96
C ILE A 102 1.61 -4.99 -17.45
N ASP A 103 2.68 -5.67 -17.87
CA ASP A 103 2.98 -7.04 -17.40
C ASP A 103 3.13 -7.08 -15.86
N ILE A 104 3.79 -6.08 -15.27
CA ILE A 104 3.93 -5.97 -13.80
C ILE A 104 2.58 -5.76 -13.14
N LEU A 105 1.75 -4.85 -13.66
CA LEU A 105 0.43 -4.54 -13.12
C LEU A 105 -0.50 -5.75 -13.18
N GLU A 106 -0.51 -6.49 -14.29
CA GLU A 106 -1.29 -7.73 -14.44
C GLU A 106 -0.90 -8.76 -13.39
N ARG A 107 0.41 -8.95 -13.15
CA ARG A 107 0.90 -9.86 -12.12
C ARG A 107 0.51 -9.41 -10.71
N ILE A 108 0.63 -8.12 -10.38
CA ILE A 108 0.19 -7.60 -9.08
C ILE A 108 -1.31 -7.85 -8.88
N VAL A 109 -2.13 -7.60 -9.90
CA VAL A 109 -3.59 -7.82 -9.85
C VAL A 109 -3.93 -9.29 -9.60
N ALA A 110 -3.15 -10.22 -10.15
CA ALA A 110 -3.36 -11.65 -9.97
C ALA A 110 -2.84 -12.19 -8.63
N GLU A 111 -1.75 -11.64 -8.10
CA GLU A 111 -1.01 -12.22 -6.98
C GLU A 111 -1.22 -11.49 -5.64
N VAL A 112 -1.61 -10.21 -5.65
CA VAL A 112 -1.70 -9.38 -4.44
C VAL A 112 -3.16 -9.09 -4.08
N PRO A 113 -3.63 -9.48 -2.87
CA PRO A 113 -4.97 -9.16 -2.40
C PRO A 113 -5.24 -7.65 -2.39
N CYS A 114 -6.35 -7.24 -3.01
CA CYS A 114 -6.77 -5.85 -3.10
C CYS A 114 -8.08 -5.62 -2.33
N PHE A 115 -8.20 -4.47 -1.68
CA PHE A 115 -9.37 -4.11 -0.87
C PHE A 115 -9.79 -2.67 -1.13
N GLN A 116 -11.09 -2.41 -0.95
CA GLN A 116 -11.60 -1.07 -0.76
C GLN A 116 -11.64 -0.79 0.76
N MET A 117 -10.99 0.30 1.18
CA MET A 117 -11.03 0.76 2.56
C MET A 117 -11.90 2.02 2.66
N HIS A 118 -13.07 1.87 3.27
CA HIS A 118 -13.92 2.99 3.63
C HIS A 118 -13.49 3.52 4.99
N PHE A 119 -13.28 4.83 5.11
CA PHE A 119 -12.86 5.43 6.38
C PHE A 119 -13.50 6.80 6.60
N ASN A 120 -13.72 7.11 7.87
CA ASN A 120 -14.04 8.46 8.32
C ASN A 120 -12.90 9.03 9.18
N ARG A 121 -13.04 10.26 9.67
CA ARG A 121 -11.99 10.95 10.44
C ARG A 121 -11.89 10.54 11.92
N SER A 122 -12.71 9.58 12.37
CA SER A 122 -12.71 9.15 13.79
C SER A 122 -11.53 8.26 14.17
N GLY A 123 -10.85 7.64 13.20
CA GLY A 123 -9.78 6.66 13.45
C GLY A 123 -10.29 5.24 13.73
N ALA A 124 -11.60 4.99 13.72
CA ALA A 124 -12.19 3.66 13.95
C ALA A 124 -11.88 2.62 12.86
N ILE A 125 -11.16 2.99 11.79
CA ILE A 125 -10.62 2.06 10.80
C ILE A 125 -9.43 1.24 11.31
N VAL A 126 -8.73 1.74 12.35
CA VAL A 126 -7.51 1.10 12.87
C VAL A 126 -7.73 -0.33 13.38
N PRO A 127 -8.78 -0.63 14.18
CA PRO A 127 -9.08 -2.02 14.57
C PRO A 127 -9.33 -2.97 13.39
N GLU A 128 -9.95 -2.50 12.31
CA GLU A 128 -10.21 -3.33 11.13
C GLU A 128 -8.90 -3.65 10.37
N LEU A 129 -7.96 -2.70 10.31
CA LEU A 129 -6.61 -2.95 9.78
C LEU A 129 -5.86 -4.01 10.59
N ILE A 130 -5.95 -3.97 11.93
CA ILE A 130 -5.32 -4.98 12.80
C ILE A 130 -5.92 -6.37 12.53
N ARG A 131 -7.25 -6.45 12.36
CA ARG A 131 -7.92 -7.72 12.04
C ARG A 131 -7.45 -8.27 10.71
N LEU A 132 -7.34 -7.43 9.68
CA LEU A 132 -6.85 -7.84 8.36
C LEU A 132 -5.43 -8.42 8.43
N VAL A 133 -4.52 -7.73 9.13
CA VAL A 133 -3.12 -8.18 9.29
C VAL A 133 -3.04 -9.55 9.97
N ARG A 134 -3.90 -9.79 10.97
CA ARG A 134 -3.96 -11.08 11.69
C ARG A 134 -4.53 -12.23 10.86
N GLN A 135 -5.35 -11.94 9.85
CA GLN A 135 -5.93 -12.96 8.97
C GLN A 135 -4.98 -13.37 7.83
N GLY A 136 -4.04 -12.51 7.46
CA GLY A 136 -3.07 -12.74 6.39
C GLY A 136 -1.66 -13.14 6.84
N SER A 137 -1.47 -13.47 8.13
CA SER A 137 -0.20 -13.95 8.70
C SER A 137 -0.18 -15.47 8.85
#